data_AF-A0AAV5CX37-F1
#
_entry.id   AF-A0AAV5CX37-F1
#
_cell.length_a   1.000
_cell.length_b   1.000
_cell.length_c   1.000
_cell.angle_alpha   90.00
_cell.angle_beta   90.00
_cell.angle_gamma   90.00
#
_symmetry.space_group_name_H-M   'P 1'
#
loop_
_entity.id
_entity.type
_entity.pdbx_description
1 polymer ?
#
loop_
_entity_poly.entity_id
_entity_poly.type
_entity_poly.pdbx_seq_one_letter_code
_entity_poly.pdbx_strand_id
1 'polypeptide(L)'
;MPGPGAHLLYALSGGAALSRVAGPGRFGPHHCAVYAANAFLGPDLGAFAEWLCSFLPSASAVGGLAMSVVHHPFYYPLLLGLPLAWAYAWLSRRLLRAGVLDSPAGVGDRMFPQILLPFFSYPLRWICLFLFNYDYSVPLNKRQCFLLISAGSLSHFFLDHLFEENGHSTMYTWILSTGWWKGRAPINPDAVVVVGLLCICLMGGFVYINR
;
A
#
# COMPACT_ATOMS: atom_id res chain seq x y z
N MET A 1 -13.46 -10.90 -2.54
CA MET A 1 -12.26 -10.04 -2.39
C MET A 1 -12.64 -8.68 -1.82
N PRO A 2 -11.90 -8.17 -0.83
CA PRO A 2 -12.06 -6.83 -0.24
C PRO A 2 -11.86 -5.70 -1.25
N GLY A 3 -12.51 -4.57 -0.98
CA GLY A 3 -12.30 -3.33 -1.72
C GLY A 3 -10.85 -2.83 -1.69
N PRO A 4 -10.39 -2.12 -2.73
CA PRO A 4 -9.16 -1.32 -2.76
C PRO A 4 -8.89 -0.53 -1.47
N GLY A 5 -9.92 0.11 -0.93
CA GLY A 5 -9.82 0.92 0.28
C GLY A 5 -9.53 0.08 1.54
N ALA A 6 -10.11 -1.12 1.65
CA ALA A 6 -9.87 -2.01 2.78
C ALA A 6 -8.42 -2.52 2.78
N HIS A 7 -7.92 -2.94 1.61
CA HIS A 7 -6.52 -3.32 1.42
C HIS A 7 -5.56 -2.19 1.79
N LEU A 8 -5.82 -0.99 1.25
CA LEU A 8 -4.97 0.17 1.50
C LEU A 8 -4.98 0.58 2.98
N LEU A 9 -6.14 0.61 3.63
CA LEU A 9 -6.27 0.97 5.04
C LEU A 9 -5.59 -0.06 5.94
N TYR A 10 -5.80 -1.35 5.70
CA TYR A 10 -5.14 -2.43 6.45
C TYR A 10 -3.62 -2.35 6.29
N ALA A 11 -3.12 -2.16 5.06
CA ALA A 11 -1.70 -2.15 4.82
C ALA A 11 -1.01 -0.87 5.33
N LEU A 12 -1.64 0.30 5.22
CA LEU A 12 -1.10 1.53 5.81
C LEU A 12 -1.08 1.48 7.34
N SER A 13 -2.15 0.97 7.95
CA SER A 13 -2.22 0.83 9.42
C SER A 13 -1.25 -0.24 9.94
N GLY A 14 -1.16 -1.39 9.26
CA GLY A 14 -0.19 -2.43 9.55
C GLY A 14 1.25 -1.97 9.39
N GLY A 15 1.56 -1.24 8.31
CA GLY A 15 2.87 -0.65 8.08
C GLY A 15 3.24 0.40 9.14
N ALA A 16 2.30 1.25 9.56
CA ALA A 16 2.50 2.20 10.66
C ALA A 16 2.71 1.51 12.01
N ALA A 17 2.01 0.40 12.27
CA ALA A 17 2.24 -0.41 13.47
C ALA A 17 3.62 -1.07 13.45
N LEU A 18 4.04 -1.62 12.30
CA LEU A 18 5.38 -2.20 12.12
C LEU A 18 6.49 -1.16 12.28
N SER A 19 6.29 0.07 11.77
CA SER A 19 7.18 1.20 12.04
C SER A 19 7.43 1.35 13.54
N ARG A 20 6.36 1.33 14.34
CA ARG A 20 6.43 1.52 15.80
C ARG A 20 7.15 0.38 16.50
N VAL A 21 6.83 -0.87 16.17
CA VAL A 21 7.42 -2.05 16.81
C VAL A 21 8.89 -2.21 16.43
N ALA A 22 9.26 -1.88 15.19
CA ALA A 22 10.65 -1.98 14.72
C ALA A 22 11.58 -1.00 15.45
N GLY A 23 11.04 0.09 16.00
CA GLY A 23 11.81 1.17 16.62
C GLY A 23 12.37 2.19 15.61
N PRO A 24 12.99 3.26 16.11
CA PRO A 24 13.46 4.38 15.29
C PRO A 24 14.43 3.95 14.19
N GLY A 25 14.26 4.48 12.98
CA GLY A 25 15.19 4.29 11.86
C GLY A 25 15.21 2.91 11.19
N ARG A 26 14.42 1.94 11.66
CA ARG A 26 14.41 0.56 11.11
C ARG A 26 13.33 0.31 10.07
N PHE A 27 12.15 0.92 10.22
CA PHE A 27 11.04 0.79 9.29
C PHE A 27 10.30 2.13 9.19
N GLY A 28 10.71 2.92 8.19
CA GLY A 28 10.23 4.29 8.02
C GLY A 28 8.99 4.43 7.13
N PRO A 29 8.47 5.66 6.98
CA PRO A 29 7.31 6.00 6.17
C PRO A 29 7.39 5.50 4.72
N HIS A 30 8.57 5.57 4.11
CA HIS A 30 8.82 5.04 2.77
C HIS A 30 8.70 3.50 2.70
N HIS A 31 9.07 2.77 3.75
CA HIS A 31 8.89 1.32 3.83
C HIS A 31 7.41 0.96 3.89
N CYS A 32 6.65 1.71 4.70
CA CYS A 32 5.20 1.59 4.82
C CYS A 32 4.51 1.87 3.47
N ALA A 33 4.89 2.93 2.75
CA ALA A 33 4.32 3.25 1.45
C ALA A 33 4.55 2.15 0.42
N VAL A 34 5.77 1.58 0.33
CA VAL A 34 6.07 0.46 -0.58
C VAL A 34 5.31 -0.80 -0.19
N TYR A 35 5.26 -1.13 1.11
CA TYR A 35 4.47 -2.25 1.63
C TYR A 35 2.98 -2.10 1.27
N ALA A 36 2.39 -0.93 1.54
CA ALA A 36 0.99 -0.66 1.30
C ALA A 36 0.63 -0.59 -0.18
N ALA A 37 1.46 0.05 -1.01
CA ALA A 37 1.27 0.07 -2.46
C ALA A 37 1.26 -1.34 -3.03
N ASN A 38 2.14 -2.22 -2.55
CA ASN A 38 2.21 -3.59 -3.03
C ASN A 38 1.09 -4.48 -2.47
N ALA A 39 0.70 -4.32 -1.22
CA ALA A 39 -0.46 -5.03 -0.65
C ALA A 39 -1.78 -4.61 -1.31
N PHE A 40 -1.86 -3.37 -1.79
CA PHE A 40 -3.00 -2.88 -2.53
C PHE A 40 -2.99 -3.33 -4.00
N LEU A 41 -1.93 -3.03 -4.76
CA LEU A 41 -1.92 -3.21 -6.22
C LEU A 41 -1.41 -4.57 -6.67
N GLY A 42 -0.55 -5.22 -5.88
CA GLY A 42 0.38 -6.22 -6.37
C GLY A 42 -0.29 -7.42 -7.04
N PRO A 43 -0.88 -8.36 -6.27
CA PRO A 43 -1.54 -9.53 -6.83
C PRO A 43 -2.70 -9.18 -7.77
N ASP A 44 -3.40 -8.07 -7.52
CA ASP A 44 -4.48 -7.53 -8.35
C ASP A 44 -4.05 -7.10 -9.76
N LEU A 45 -2.74 -6.96 -10.03
CA LEU A 45 -2.23 -6.77 -11.40
C LEU A 45 -2.65 -7.90 -12.34
N GLY A 46 -2.84 -9.12 -11.82
CA GLY A 46 -3.37 -10.25 -12.58
C GLY A 46 -4.80 -10.03 -13.05
N ALA A 47 -5.68 -9.62 -12.14
CA ALA A 47 -7.08 -9.30 -12.43
C ALA A 47 -7.20 -8.08 -13.37
N PHE A 48 -6.34 -7.08 -13.18
CA PHE A 48 -6.25 -5.94 -14.09
C PHE A 48 -5.82 -6.34 -15.50
N ALA A 49 -4.83 -7.24 -15.63
CA ALA A 49 -4.39 -7.74 -16.92
C ALA A 49 -5.48 -8.56 -17.61
N GLU A 50 -6.20 -9.41 -16.87
CA GLU A 50 -7.36 -10.14 -17.39
C GLU A 50 -8.45 -9.19 -17.89
N TRP A 51 -8.77 -8.17 -17.10
CA TRP A 51 -9.72 -7.13 -17.49
C TRP A 51 -9.29 -6.41 -18.78
N LEU A 52 -8.02 -6.00 -18.87
CA LEU A 52 -7.48 -5.32 -20.05
C LEU A 52 -7.54 -6.22 -21.29
N CYS A 53 -7.20 -7.50 -21.14
CA CYS A 53 -7.32 -8.49 -22.21
C CYS A 53 -8.78 -8.77 -22.62
N SER A 54 -9.77 -8.51 -21.75
CA SER A 54 -11.19 -8.71 -22.09
C SER A 54 -11.71 -7.79 -23.20
N PHE A 55 -10.98 -6.72 -23.52
CA PHE A 55 -11.28 -5.84 -24.66
C PHE A 55 -10.79 -6.41 -26.01
N LEU A 56 -9.92 -7.42 -25.97
CA LEU A 56 -9.30 -8.03 -27.14
C LEU A 56 -9.55 -9.55 -27.12
N PRO A 57 -10.53 -10.08 -27.86
CA PRO A 57 -10.87 -11.51 -27.83
C PRO A 57 -9.67 -12.44 -28.06
N SER A 58 -8.73 -12.03 -28.90
CA SER A 58 -7.47 -12.76 -29.18
C SER A 58 -6.50 -12.84 -27.99
N ALA A 59 -6.67 -11.98 -26.97
CA ALA A 59 -5.81 -11.91 -25.80
C ALA A 59 -6.46 -12.55 -24.54
N SER A 60 -7.70 -13.05 -24.64
CA SER A 60 -8.44 -13.58 -23.48
C SER A 60 -7.69 -14.71 -22.76
N ALA A 61 -7.03 -15.60 -23.51
CA ALA A 61 -6.23 -16.68 -22.92
C ALA A 61 -5.00 -16.15 -22.16
N VAL A 62 -4.38 -15.09 -22.67
CA VAL A 62 -3.24 -14.41 -22.03
C VAL A 62 -3.69 -13.72 -20.74
N GLY A 63 -4.86 -13.09 -20.76
CA GLY A 63 -5.47 -12.48 -19.57
C GLY A 63 -5.74 -13.48 -18.46
N GLY A 64 -6.39 -14.60 -18.77
CA GLY A 64 -6.65 -15.67 -17.79
C GLY A 64 -5.37 -16.33 -17.25
N LEU A 65 -4.33 -16.46 -18.09
CA LEU A 65 -3.00 -16.89 -17.64
C LEU A 65 -2.36 -15.85 -16.71
N ALA A 66 -2.44 -14.56 -17.04
CA ALA A 66 -1.94 -13.50 -16.19
C ALA A 66 -2.63 -13.52 -14.82
N MET A 67 -3.95 -13.67 -14.76
CA MET A 67 -4.68 -13.82 -13.50
C MET A 67 -4.21 -15.04 -12.71
N SER A 68 -4.20 -16.23 -13.31
CA SER A 68 -3.82 -17.45 -12.59
C SER A 68 -2.37 -17.48 -12.11
N VAL A 69 -1.46 -16.82 -12.82
CA VAL A 69 -0.03 -16.78 -12.49
C VAL A 69 0.31 -15.63 -11.54
N VAL A 70 -0.23 -14.43 -11.76
CA VAL A 70 0.07 -13.23 -10.96
C VAL A 70 -0.75 -13.21 -9.67
N HIS A 71 -1.95 -13.77 -9.66
CA HIS A 71 -2.79 -13.87 -8.47
C HIS A 71 -2.56 -15.19 -7.69
N HIS A 72 -1.36 -15.76 -7.78
CA HIS A 72 -0.98 -16.93 -7.00
C HIS A 72 0.01 -16.56 -5.89
N PRO A 73 -0.22 -16.99 -4.63
CA PRO A 73 0.51 -16.54 -3.44
C PRO A 73 2.02 -16.72 -3.52
N PHE A 74 2.46 -17.76 -4.24
CA PHE A 74 3.88 -18.05 -4.40
C PHE A 74 4.46 -17.53 -5.71
N TYR A 75 3.64 -17.38 -6.76
CA TYR A 75 4.17 -16.97 -8.07
C TYR A 75 4.29 -15.45 -8.18
N TYR A 76 3.40 -14.69 -7.53
CA TYR A 76 3.52 -13.24 -7.50
C TYR A 76 4.90 -12.76 -6.99
N PRO A 77 5.36 -13.18 -5.80
CA PRO A 77 6.64 -12.69 -5.29
C PRO A 77 7.82 -13.16 -6.15
N LEU A 78 7.73 -14.34 -6.77
CA LEU A 78 8.81 -14.89 -7.59
C LEU A 78 8.91 -14.23 -8.96
N LEU A 79 7.77 -13.99 -9.62
CA LEU A 79 7.73 -13.49 -11.00
C LEU A 79 7.77 -11.97 -11.06
N LEU A 80 6.92 -11.30 -10.27
CA LEU A 80 6.84 -9.84 -10.25
C LEU A 80 7.59 -9.21 -9.09
N GLY A 81 7.84 -9.95 -7.99
CA GLY A 81 8.54 -9.39 -6.85
C GLY A 81 9.99 -8.98 -7.15
N LEU A 82 10.71 -9.72 -7.99
CA LEU A 82 12.07 -9.34 -8.43
C LEU A 82 12.11 -8.07 -9.30
N PRO A 83 11.34 -7.97 -10.41
CA PRO A 83 11.34 -6.75 -11.23
C PRO A 83 10.78 -5.55 -10.46
N LEU A 84 9.72 -5.73 -9.66
CA LEU A 84 9.20 -4.67 -8.80
C LEU A 84 10.22 -4.26 -7.74
N ALA A 85 10.94 -5.19 -7.11
CA ALA A 85 11.98 -4.85 -6.15
C ALA A 85 13.08 -3.97 -6.76
N TRP A 86 13.43 -4.25 -8.02
CA TRP A 86 14.36 -3.41 -8.75
C TRP A 86 13.78 -2.02 -9.04
N ALA A 87 12.54 -1.96 -9.52
CA ALA A 87 11.83 -0.72 -9.82
C ALA A 87 11.66 0.16 -8.57
N TYR A 88 11.21 -0.41 -7.45
CA TYR A 88 11.05 0.30 -6.19
C TYR A 88 12.38 0.77 -5.61
N ALA A 89 13.44 -0.05 -5.67
CA ALA A 89 14.76 0.38 -5.23
C ALA A 89 15.28 1.54 -6.12
N TRP A 90 15.01 1.51 -7.43
CA TRP A 90 15.33 2.61 -8.34
C TRP A 90 14.52 3.87 -8.04
N LEU A 91 13.20 3.74 -7.87
CA LEU A 91 12.30 4.85 -7.61
C LEU A 91 12.60 5.51 -6.28
N SER A 92 12.82 4.73 -5.22
CA SER A 92 13.23 5.20 -3.89
C SER A 92 14.48 6.08 -3.99
N ARG A 93 15.53 5.61 -4.68
CA ARG A 93 16.75 6.40 -4.89
C ARG A 93 16.49 7.68 -5.68
N ARG A 94 15.60 7.65 -6.67
CA ARG A 94 15.25 8.83 -7.47
C ARG A 94 14.51 9.87 -6.65
N LEU A 95 13.52 9.46 -5.87
CA LEU A 95 12.70 10.34 -5.04
C LEU A 95 13.49 10.95 -3.87
N LEU A 96 14.43 10.18 -3.29
CA LEU A 96 15.39 10.71 -2.30
C LEU A 96 16.30 11.76 -2.94
N ARG A 97 16.91 11.47 -4.09
CA ARG A 97 17.75 12.45 -4.80
C ARG A 97 17.01 13.71 -5.22
N ALA A 98 15.69 13.63 -5.41
CA ALA A 98 14.84 14.76 -5.75
C ALA A 98 14.39 15.58 -4.54
N GLY A 99 14.77 15.18 -3.31
CA GLY A 99 14.32 15.83 -2.08
C GLY A 99 12.82 15.65 -1.79
N VAL A 100 12.14 14.74 -2.51
CA VAL A 100 10.70 14.49 -2.35
C VAL A 100 10.42 13.68 -1.09
N LEU A 101 11.37 12.83 -0.72
CA LEU A 101 11.32 11.97 0.46
C LEU A 101 12.27 12.44 1.56
N ASP A 102 13.03 13.51 1.33
CA ASP A 102 13.88 14.09 2.35
C ASP A 102 13.00 14.98 3.24
N SER A 103 13.13 14.86 4.56
CA SER A 103 12.53 15.82 5.48
C SER A 103 13.07 17.21 5.10
N PRO A 104 12.25 18.28 4.99
CA PRO A 104 12.75 19.65 4.86
C PRO A 104 13.64 20.10 6.05
N ALA A 105 13.79 19.26 7.07
CA ALA A 105 14.57 19.49 8.26
C ALA A 105 16.05 19.08 8.10
N GLY A 106 16.78 19.86 7.30
CA GLY A 106 18.16 20.20 7.66
C GLY A 106 18.24 21.15 8.87
N VAL A 107 17.11 21.49 9.49
CA VAL A 107 17.01 22.22 10.75
C VAL A 107 16.76 21.20 11.85
N GLY A 108 17.84 20.84 12.52
CA GLY A 108 17.87 19.72 13.46
C GLY A 108 16.75 19.71 14.49
N ASP A 109 16.30 18.50 14.80
CA ASP A 109 16.19 17.91 16.15
C ASP A 109 15.43 18.66 17.27
N ARG A 110 14.97 19.91 17.12
CA ARG A 110 14.55 20.71 18.30
C ARG A 110 13.47 21.78 18.16
N MET A 111 12.89 22.09 16.98
CA MET A 111 12.00 23.28 16.91
C MET A 111 10.49 23.03 16.85
N PHE A 112 10.00 21.96 16.22
CA PHE A 112 8.54 21.79 16.04
C PHE A 112 7.75 21.34 17.28
N PRO A 113 8.33 20.65 18.29
CA PRO A 113 7.56 20.36 19.50
C PRO A 113 7.26 21.65 20.28
N GLN A 114 8.18 22.61 20.38
CA GLN A 114 8.10 23.63 21.44
C GLN A 114 6.98 24.66 21.25
N ILE A 115 6.53 24.93 20.02
CA ILE A 115 5.53 25.97 19.74
C ILE A 115 4.09 25.46 19.94
N LEU A 116 3.81 24.19 19.64
CA LEU A 116 2.46 23.61 19.73
C LEU A 116 2.23 22.81 21.01
N LEU A 117 3.28 22.33 21.68
CA LEU A 117 3.21 21.60 22.95
C LEU A 117 2.46 22.31 24.10
N PRO A 118 2.35 23.65 24.19
CA PRO A 118 1.57 24.31 25.25
C PRO A 118 0.05 24.23 25.04
N PHE A 119 -0.41 23.96 23.82
CA PHE A 119 -1.84 24.07 23.45
C PHE A 119 -2.61 22.74 23.52
N PHE A 120 -1.92 21.61 23.73
CA PHE A 120 -2.53 20.29 23.79
C PHE A 120 -2.49 19.70 25.20
N SER A 121 -3.65 19.26 25.69
CA SER A 121 -3.81 18.50 26.93
C SER A 121 -2.94 17.24 26.93
N TYR A 122 -2.45 16.80 28.10
CA TYR A 122 -1.53 15.66 28.26
C TYR A 122 -1.80 14.42 27.35
N PRO A 123 -3.03 13.93 27.11
CA PRO A 123 -3.24 12.80 26.19
C PRO A 123 -3.00 13.14 24.71
N LEU A 124 -3.34 14.35 24.26
CA LEU A 124 -3.15 14.81 22.88
C LEU A 124 -1.69 15.17 22.59
N ARG A 125 -0.97 15.62 23.63
CA ARG A 125 0.46 15.93 23.59
C ARG A 125 1.30 14.70 23.23
N TRP A 126 0.92 13.54 23.75
CA TRP A 126 1.50 12.25 23.35
C TRP A 126 1.13 11.90 21.93
N ILE A 127 -0.13 12.05 21.51
CA ILE A 127 -0.55 11.73 20.13
C ILE A 127 0.24 12.53 19.08
N CYS A 128 0.48 13.83 19.30
CA CYS A 128 1.32 14.62 18.41
C CYS A 128 2.79 14.17 18.42
N LEU A 129 3.41 13.99 19.59
CA LEU A 129 4.79 13.48 19.66
C LEU A 129 4.92 12.04 19.11
N PHE A 130 3.85 11.25 19.15
CA PHE A 130 3.75 9.85 18.73
C PHE A 130 3.42 9.67 17.24
N LEU A 131 3.02 10.75 16.54
CA LEU A 131 2.78 10.77 15.10
C LEU A 131 3.93 11.42 14.30
N PHE A 132 4.72 12.31 14.90
CA PHE A 132 5.64 13.19 14.15
C PHE A 132 7.15 12.94 14.39
N ASN A 133 7.55 11.83 15.02
CA ASN A 133 8.97 11.52 15.27
C ASN A 133 9.47 10.35 14.39
N TYR A 134 9.54 10.55 13.08
CA TYR A 134 10.19 9.62 12.16
C TYR A 134 11.00 10.39 11.11
N ASP A 135 12.14 10.92 11.53
CA ASP A 135 13.20 11.22 10.56
C ASP A 135 13.80 9.91 10.01
N TYR A 136 14.56 10.02 8.92
CA TYR A 136 15.41 9.01 8.26
C TYR A 136 14.86 8.42 6.95
N SER A 137 15.22 9.11 5.87
CA SER A 137 15.04 8.75 4.48
C SER A 137 16.22 7.88 3.98
N VAL A 138 16.25 6.60 4.37
CA VAL A 138 17.28 5.65 3.89
C VAL A 138 16.80 4.96 2.61
N PRO A 139 17.61 4.91 1.52
CA PRO A 139 17.22 4.22 0.29
C PRO A 139 17.04 2.73 0.53
N LEU A 140 15.92 2.18 0.05
CA LEU A 140 15.67 0.75 0.11
C LEU A 140 16.64 -0.02 -0.81
N ASN A 141 17.28 -1.05 -0.26
CA ASN A 141 18.02 -2.01 -1.07
C ASN A 141 17.07 -3.02 -1.74
N LYS A 142 17.56 -3.73 -2.76
CA LYS A 142 16.73 -4.68 -3.54
C LYS A 142 16.17 -5.82 -2.67
N ARG A 143 16.93 -6.30 -1.68
CA ARG A 143 16.48 -7.37 -0.76
C ARG A 143 15.36 -6.89 0.14
N GLN A 144 15.47 -5.68 0.68
CA GLN A 144 14.42 -5.05 1.48
C GLN A 144 13.16 -4.85 0.64
N CYS A 145 13.29 -4.34 -0.59
CA CYS A 145 12.13 -4.20 -1.48
C CYS A 145 11.48 -5.55 -1.75
N PHE A 146 12.26 -6.59 -2.05
CA PHE A 146 11.74 -7.94 -2.27
C PHE A 146 10.97 -8.46 -1.05
N LEU A 147 11.51 -8.28 0.16
CA LEU A 147 10.84 -8.69 1.40
C LEU A 147 9.55 -7.90 1.65
N LEU A 148 9.56 -6.58 1.40
CA LEU A 148 8.37 -5.74 1.53
C LEU A 148 7.29 -6.12 0.52
N ILE A 149 7.68 -6.48 -0.70
CA ILE A 149 6.77 -6.96 -1.74
C ILE A 149 6.18 -8.32 -1.35
N SER A 150 7.01 -9.26 -0.89
CA SER A 150 6.53 -10.55 -0.40
C SER A 150 5.60 -10.39 0.80
N ALA A 151 5.92 -9.51 1.76
CA ALA A 151 5.08 -9.23 2.92
C ALA A 151 3.76 -8.57 2.52
N GLY A 152 3.80 -7.62 1.58
CA GLY A 152 2.61 -6.94 1.07
C GLY A 152 1.69 -7.91 0.33
N SER A 153 2.23 -8.78 -0.53
CA SER A 153 1.41 -9.79 -1.21
C SER A 153 0.83 -10.82 -0.26
N LEU A 154 1.59 -11.27 0.74
CA LEU A 154 1.04 -12.17 1.76
C LEU A 154 -0.09 -11.50 2.54
N SER A 155 0.04 -10.20 2.83
CA SER A 155 -1.00 -9.41 3.49
C SER A 155 -2.25 -9.26 2.61
N HIS A 156 -2.06 -9.09 1.30
CA HIS A 156 -3.14 -9.09 0.31
C HIS A 156 -3.90 -10.42 0.32
N PHE A 157 -3.20 -11.55 0.13
CA PHE A 157 -3.85 -12.87 0.12
C PHE A 157 -4.46 -13.24 1.47
N PHE A 158 -3.86 -12.79 2.58
CA PHE A 158 -4.43 -12.97 3.91
C PHE A 158 -5.75 -12.21 4.07
N LEU A 159 -5.83 -10.98 3.57
CA LEU A 159 -7.07 -10.22 3.55
C LEU A 159 -8.12 -10.91 2.67
N ASP A 160 -7.74 -11.34 1.47
CA ASP A 160 -8.65 -12.12 0.63
C ASP A 160 -9.22 -13.33 1.38
N HIS A 161 -8.36 -14.16 2.00
CA HIS A 161 -8.82 -15.34 2.75
C HIS A 161 -9.69 -14.98 3.97
N LEU A 162 -9.30 -13.97 4.75
CA LEU A 162 -10.09 -13.50 5.90
C LEU A 162 -11.52 -13.12 5.51
N PHE A 163 -11.69 -12.62 4.29
CA PHE A 163 -12.94 -12.07 3.81
C PHE A 163 -13.68 -12.98 2.82
N GLU A 164 -13.06 -14.08 2.38
CA GLU A 164 -13.64 -15.07 1.46
C GLU A 164 -14.41 -16.18 2.20
N GLU A 165 -13.99 -16.60 3.39
CA GLU A 165 -14.70 -17.64 4.17
C GLU A 165 -15.85 -17.13 5.08
N ASN A 166 -16.12 -15.82 5.15
CA ASN A 166 -17.24 -15.25 5.94
C ASN A 166 -18.08 -14.16 5.21
N GLY A 167 -17.89 -13.99 3.90
CA GLY A 167 -18.54 -12.95 3.07
C GLY A 167 -20.05 -13.12 2.79
N HIS A 168 -20.74 -14.03 3.49
CA HIS A 168 -22.16 -14.33 3.29
C HIS A 168 -23.12 -13.38 4.05
N SER A 169 -22.62 -12.54 4.96
CA SER A 169 -23.45 -11.54 5.64
C SER A 169 -23.53 -10.23 4.83
N THR A 170 -24.75 -9.70 4.67
CA THR A 170 -25.06 -8.52 3.85
C THR A 170 -24.25 -7.26 4.22
N MET A 171 -23.85 -7.13 5.50
CA MET A 171 -23.06 -6.01 6.00
C MET A 171 -21.59 -6.07 5.52
N TYR A 172 -20.99 -7.26 5.51
CA TYR A 172 -19.61 -7.45 5.04
C TYR A 172 -19.50 -7.28 3.52
N THR A 173 -20.52 -7.72 2.76
CA THR A 173 -20.60 -7.46 1.32
C THR A 173 -20.54 -5.96 1.01
N TRP A 174 -21.17 -5.09 1.80
CA TRP A 174 -21.18 -3.65 1.51
C TRP A 174 -19.82 -2.97 1.75
N ILE A 175 -19.09 -3.36 2.79
CA ILE A 175 -17.78 -2.79 3.15
C ILE A 175 -16.66 -3.32 2.22
N LEU A 176 -16.83 -4.53 1.67
CA LEU A 176 -15.76 -5.28 1.01
C LEU A 176 -16.03 -5.58 -0.48
N SER A 177 -17.25 -5.39 -1.00
CA SER A 177 -17.59 -5.82 -2.37
C SER A 177 -16.95 -4.92 -3.43
N THR A 178 -15.77 -5.34 -3.89
CA THR A 178 -15.36 -5.16 -5.28
C THR A 178 -15.18 -6.48 -6.03
N GLY A 179 -15.23 -7.63 -5.35
CA GLY A 179 -14.78 -8.88 -5.95
C GLY A 179 -15.60 -10.12 -5.62
N TRP A 180 -16.91 -10.08 -5.83
CA TRP A 180 -17.63 -11.30 -6.24
C TRP A 180 -18.87 -10.94 -7.06
N TRP A 181 -18.83 -11.26 -8.35
CA TRP A 181 -19.90 -10.93 -9.30
C TRP A 181 -20.36 -12.20 -10.00
N LYS A 182 -21.68 -12.44 -10.03
CA LYS A 182 -22.24 -13.44 -10.95
C LYS A 182 -22.22 -12.86 -12.36
N GLY A 183 -21.18 -13.18 -13.13
CA GLY A 183 -20.98 -12.69 -14.50
C GLY A 183 -19.89 -11.63 -14.60
N ARG A 184 -19.99 -10.72 -15.57
CA ARG A 184 -19.01 -9.63 -15.75
C ARG A 184 -19.12 -8.64 -14.59
N ALA A 185 -18.00 -8.23 -14.01
CA ALA A 185 -17.99 -7.17 -13.01
C ALA A 185 -18.69 -5.91 -13.59
N PRO A 186 -19.61 -5.27 -12.85
CA PRO A 186 -20.20 -3.99 -13.24
C PRO A 186 -19.13 -2.91 -13.06
N ILE A 187 -18.44 -2.60 -14.16
CA ILE A 187 -17.38 -1.59 -14.16
C ILE A 187 -18.04 -0.24 -14.36
N ASN A 188 -18.08 0.54 -13.29
CA ASN A 188 -18.47 1.94 -13.35
C ASN A 188 -17.18 2.80 -13.48
N PRO A 189 -16.93 3.47 -14.62
CA PRO A 189 -15.75 4.30 -14.81
C PRO A 189 -15.67 5.44 -13.77
N ASP A 190 -16.81 5.98 -13.34
CA ASP A 190 -16.85 7.02 -12.30
C ASP A 190 -16.33 6.48 -10.97
N ALA A 191 -16.68 5.24 -10.63
CA ALA A 191 -16.19 4.58 -9.42
C ALA A 191 -14.67 4.36 -9.48
N VAL A 192 -14.11 3.98 -10.64
CA VAL A 192 -12.67 3.84 -10.83
C VAL A 192 -11.95 5.17 -10.61
N VAL A 193 -12.48 6.26 -11.17
CA VAL A 193 -11.91 7.61 -11.00
C VAL A 193 -11.97 8.03 -9.53
N VAL A 194 -13.13 7.90 -8.88
CA VAL A 194 -13.31 8.31 -7.48
C VAL A 194 -12.43 7.49 -6.54
N VAL A 195 -12.44 6.16 -6.66
CA VAL A 195 -11.62 5.28 -5.82
C VAL A 195 -10.13 5.53 -6.07
N GLY A 196 -9.72 5.68 -7.34
CA GLY A 196 -8.34 6.02 -7.70
C GLY A 196 -7.88 7.33 -7.07
N LEU A 197 -8.69 8.40 -7.16
CA LEU A 197 -8.40 9.68 -6.52
C LEU A 197 -8.31 9.55 -5.00
N LEU A 198 -9.23 8.82 -4.35
CA LEU A 198 -9.19 8.59 -2.91
C LEU A 198 -7.93 7.82 -2.50
N CYS A 199 -7.55 6.77 -3.23
CA CYS A 199 -6.32 6.01 -2.97
C CYS A 199 -5.06 6.88 -3.13
N ILE A 200 -5.01 7.73 -4.16
CA ILE A 200 -3.91 8.69 -4.36
C ILE A 200 -3.85 9.70 -3.21
N CYS A 201 -4.99 10.27 -2.82
CA CYS A 201 -5.07 11.21 -1.70
C CYS A 201 -4.66 10.56 -0.36
N LEU A 202 -5.06 9.30 -0.12
CA LEU A 202 -4.69 8.57 1.09
C LEU A 202 -3.18 8.27 1.13
N MET A 203 -2.63 7.75 0.03
CA MET A 203 -1.20 7.46 -0.05
C MET A 203 -0.36 8.75 0.01
N GLY A 204 -0.75 9.77 -0.75
CA GLY A 204 -0.10 11.08 -0.77
C GLY A 204 -0.20 11.79 0.58
N GLY A 205 -1.36 11.76 1.22
CA GLY A 205 -1.57 12.29 2.56
C GLY A 205 -0.74 11.57 3.62
N PHE A 206 -0.65 10.24 3.56
CA PHE A 206 0.22 9.46 4.44
C PHE A 206 1.69 9.88 4.27
N VAL A 207 2.18 9.96 3.04
CA VAL A 207 3.55 10.42 2.75
C VAL A 207 3.76 11.86 3.20
N TYR A 208 2.79 12.75 3.00
CA TYR A 208 2.88 14.15 3.38
C TYR A 208 2.93 14.38 4.90
N ILE A 209 2.18 13.58 5.67
CA ILE A 209 2.13 13.67 7.14
C ILE A 209 3.40 13.09 7.77
N ASN A 210 3.96 12.05 7.15
CA ASN A 210 5.09 11.29 7.67
C ASN A 210 6.41 11.61 6.94
N ARG A 211 6.51 12.75 6.27
CA ARG A 211 7.79 13.33 5.81
C ARG A 211 8.32 14.29 6.86
#